data_AF-A0A7W0Q3R4-F1
#
_entry.id   AF-A0A7W0Q3R4-F1
#
_cell.length_a   1.000
_cell.length_b   1.000
_cell.length_c   1.000
_cell.angle_alpha   90.00
_cell.angle_beta   90.00
_cell.angle_gamma   90.00
#
_symmetry.space_group_name_H-M   'P 1'
#
loop_
_entity.id
_entity.type
_entity.pdbx_description
1 polymer ?
#
loop_
_entity_poly.entity_id
_entity_poly.type
_entity_poly.pdbx_seq_one_letter_code
_entity_poly.pdbx_strand_id
1 'polypeptide(L)'
;MRKLLVGLIALVVLVACGPSGKEVAKAKQARYQGDKLTLFAAVKAATESKYKLQKSDETALGMQTVGRWYSPDGLAVSASTDDVRDLVDQSVNLALVVELLPADDNWVVGVRPIMMRFNKGQPKPEPLDVKNPSVPGWVHGKIDQLQFAIYERMKQYEVKGVGGIAPGPTPPPGPAPMPDEGAGAGSAEPSDPAAPTMPAPTTPP
;
A
#
# COMPACT_ATOMS: atom_id res chain seq x y z
N MET A 1 0.52 48.11 -19.28
CA MET A 1 0.25 46.65 -19.17
C MET A 1 1.49 45.81 -18.79
N ARG A 2 2.56 46.37 -18.21
CA ARG A 2 3.74 45.61 -17.74
C ARG A 2 3.76 45.30 -16.23
N LYS A 3 2.87 45.93 -15.44
CA LYS A 3 2.82 45.79 -13.97
C LYS A 3 1.90 44.68 -13.46
N LEU A 4 1.12 44.05 -14.34
CA LEU A 4 0.21 42.95 -14.01
C LEU A 4 0.86 41.56 -14.13
N LEU A 5 1.99 41.45 -14.84
CA LEU A 5 2.70 40.18 -15.01
C LEU A 5 3.61 39.80 -13.82
N VAL A 6 3.98 40.76 -12.96
CA VAL A 6 4.90 40.52 -11.84
C VAL A 6 4.18 39.95 -10.61
N GLY A 7 2.86 40.16 -10.48
CA GLY A 7 2.07 39.63 -9.37
C GLY A 7 1.75 38.13 -9.48
N LEU A 8 1.72 37.57 -10.69
CA LEU A 8 1.34 36.17 -10.91
C LEU A 8 2.50 35.18 -10.63
N ILE A 9 3.75 35.64 -10.68
CA ILE A 9 4.94 34.79 -10.50
C ILE A 9 5.24 34.54 -9.01
N ALA A 10 4.75 35.39 -8.11
CA ALA A 10 4.99 35.26 -6.66
C ALA A 10 4.15 34.16 -5.97
N LEU A 11 3.09 33.65 -6.60
CA LEU A 11 2.20 32.63 -6.00
C LEU A 11 2.66 31.17 -6.24
N VAL A 12 3.71 30.94 -7.05
CA VAL A 12 4.12 29.59 -7.47
C VAL A 12 5.24 29.00 -6.58
N VAL A 13 5.76 29.75 -5.61
CA VAL A 13 6.95 29.32 -4.83
C VAL A 13 6.62 28.46 -3.59
N LEU A 14 5.34 28.28 -3.23
CA LEU A 14 4.96 27.60 -1.98
C LEU A 14 4.74 26.08 -2.07
N VAL A 15 4.89 25.46 -3.24
CA VAL A 15 4.59 24.01 -3.42
C VAL A 15 5.83 23.11 -3.43
N ALA A 16 7.02 23.65 -3.14
CA ALA A 16 8.28 22.90 -3.18
C ALA A 16 8.75 22.35 -1.82
N CYS A 17 7.99 22.57 -0.74
CA CYS A 17 8.23 21.87 0.53
C CYS A 17 7.52 20.52 0.48
N GLY A 18 8.28 19.42 0.63
CA GLY A 18 7.72 18.08 0.80
C GLY A 18 6.74 17.99 1.97
N PRO A 19 6.04 16.86 2.13
CA PRO A 19 5.04 16.71 3.18
C PRO A 19 5.63 17.06 4.54
N SER A 20 4.89 17.82 5.33
CA SER A 20 5.35 18.19 6.68
C SER A 20 5.49 16.92 7.52
N GLY A 21 6.46 16.88 8.45
CA GLY A 21 6.66 15.70 9.29
C GLY A 21 5.40 15.27 10.07
N LYS A 22 4.48 16.21 10.34
CA LYS A 22 3.18 15.95 10.97
C LYS A 22 2.25 15.14 10.06
N GLU A 23 2.21 15.46 8.76
CA GLU A 23 1.40 14.74 7.78
C GLU A 23 1.92 13.33 7.55
N VAL A 24 3.24 13.16 7.53
CA VAL A 24 3.88 11.83 7.44
C VAL A 24 3.55 11.01 8.69
N ALA A 25 3.64 11.60 9.89
CA ALA A 25 3.27 10.91 11.12
C ALA A 25 1.79 10.48 11.10
N LYS A 26 0.89 11.35 10.63
CA LYS A 26 -0.52 11.02 10.42
C LYS A 26 -0.69 9.86 9.44
N ALA A 27 0.00 9.90 8.30
CA ALA A 27 -0.05 8.86 7.28
C ALA A 27 0.41 7.47 7.80
N LYS A 28 1.35 7.43 8.74
CA LYS A 28 1.81 6.19 9.39
C LYS A 28 0.80 5.63 10.40
N GLN A 29 0.02 6.49 11.03
CA GLN A 29 -0.96 6.11 12.06
C GLN A 29 -2.36 5.89 11.47
N ALA A 30 -2.58 6.27 10.21
CA ALA A 30 -3.85 6.14 9.54
C ALA A 30 -4.36 4.68 9.56
N ARG A 31 -5.67 4.56 9.78
CA ARG A 31 -6.44 3.33 9.74
C ARG A 31 -7.48 3.46 8.65
N TYR A 32 -7.66 2.41 7.86
CA TYR A 32 -8.55 2.44 6.70
C TYR A 32 -9.66 1.41 6.84
N GLN A 33 -10.87 1.79 6.42
CA GLN A 33 -12.02 0.89 6.41
C GLN A 33 -12.59 0.81 5.00
N GLY A 34 -13.02 -0.38 4.60
CA GLY A 34 -13.58 -0.64 3.29
C GLY A 34 -13.30 -2.06 2.81
N ASP A 35 -13.70 -2.34 1.58
CA ASP A 35 -13.40 -3.59 0.91
C ASP A 35 -11.89 -3.78 0.71
N LYS A 36 -11.38 -4.96 1.08
CA LYS A 36 -9.95 -5.32 1.06
C LYS A 36 -9.33 -5.14 -0.33
N LEU A 37 -10.03 -5.56 -1.39
CA LEU A 37 -9.53 -5.48 -2.76
C LEU A 37 -9.51 -4.04 -3.26
N THR A 38 -10.53 -3.25 -2.90
CA THR A 38 -10.61 -1.83 -3.20
C THR A 38 -9.48 -1.04 -2.55
N LEU A 39 -9.20 -1.30 -1.26
CA LEU A 39 -8.09 -0.67 -0.55
C LEU A 39 -6.74 -1.07 -1.18
N PHE A 40 -6.55 -2.35 -1.48
CA PHE A 40 -5.31 -2.82 -2.11
C PHE A 40 -5.09 -2.22 -3.51
N ALA A 41 -6.13 -2.11 -4.32
CA ALA A 41 -6.06 -1.45 -5.63
C ALA A 41 -5.66 0.03 -5.52
N ALA A 42 -6.16 0.74 -4.50
CA ALA A 42 -5.77 2.12 -4.24
C ALA A 42 -4.29 2.24 -3.83
N VAL A 43 -3.81 1.35 -2.96
CA VAL A 43 -2.39 1.26 -2.56
C VAL A 43 -1.50 0.96 -3.77
N LYS A 44 -1.92 0.03 -4.62
CA LYS A 44 -1.22 -0.36 -5.84
C LYS A 44 -1.07 0.82 -6.80
N ALA A 45 -2.18 1.50 -7.09
CA ALA A 45 -2.17 2.68 -7.97
C ALA A 45 -1.30 3.82 -7.40
N ALA A 46 -1.32 4.03 -6.09
CA ALA A 46 -0.45 5.01 -5.44
C ALA A 46 1.04 4.65 -5.60
N THR A 47 1.38 3.37 -5.42
CA THR A 47 2.75 2.86 -5.56
C THR A 47 3.24 2.93 -7.00
N GLU A 48 2.43 2.49 -7.96
CA GLU A 48 2.73 2.54 -9.42
C GLU A 48 2.95 3.96 -9.93
N SER A 49 2.33 4.97 -9.31
CA SER A 49 2.53 6.37 -9.68
C SER A 49 3.94 6.90 -9.37
N LYS A 50 4.71 6.20 -8.52
CA LYS A 50 6.05 6.61 -8.07
C LYS A 50 7.12 5.58 -8.39
N TYR A 51 6.78 4.29 -8.36
CA TYR A 51 7.70 3.17 -8.46
C TYR A 51 7.18 2.12 -9.43
N LYS A 52 8.10 1.38 -10.07
CA LYS A 52 7.75 0.19 -10.86
C LYS A 52 7.55 -0.99 -9.92
N LEU A 53 6.48 -1.77 -10.10
CA LEU A 53 6.26 -3.00 -9.34
C LEU A 53 7.04 -4.16 -9.95
N GLN A 54 7.70 -4.94 -9.10
CA GLN A 54 8.35 -6.20 -9.43
C GLN A 54 7.40 -7.38 -9.23
N LYS A 55 6.64 -7.36 -8.13
CA LYS A 55 5.67 -8.39 -7.76
C LYS A 55 4.45 -7.74 -7.12
N SER A 56 3.26 -8.26 -7.42
CA SER A 56 2.00 -7.92 -6.76
C SER A 56 1.27 -9.22 -6.42
N ASP A 57 0.93 -9.40 -5.15
CA ASP A 57 0.20 -10.55 -4.64
C ASP A 57 -1.09 -10.06 -3.99
N GLU A 58 -2.20 -10.22 -4.72
CA GLU A 58 -3.53 -9.80 -4.27
C GLU A 58 -4.09 -10.72 -3.17
N THR A 59 -3.56 -11.93 -3.03
CA THR A 59 -3.99 -12.88 -1.99
C THR A 59 -3.40 -12.49 -0.63
N ALA A 60 -2.09 -12.25 -0.61
CA ALA A 60 -1.34 -11.81 0.56
C ALA A 60 -1.49 -10.29 0.82
N LEU A 61 -2.08 -9.55 -0.11
CA LEU A 61 -2.14 -8.07 -0.13
C LEU A 61 -0.77 -7.41 0.01
N GLY A 62 0.22 -8.02 -0.64
CA GLY A 62 1.60 -7.54 -0.66
C GLY A 62 2.01 -7.14 -2.06
N MET A 63 2.84 -6.12 -2.17
CA MET A 63 3.53 -5.77 -3.41
C MET A 63 4.96 -5.37 -3.12
N GLN A 64 5.84 -5.60 -4.09
CA GLN A 64 7.25 -5.26 -4.02
C GLN A 64 7.62 -4.41 -5.22
N THR A 65 8.29 -3.28 -4.97
CA THR A 65 8.84 -2.45 -6.05
C THR A 65 10.15 -3.03 -6.58
N VAL A 66 10.45 -2.73 -7.84
CA VAL A 66 11.78 -3.01 -8.41
C VAL A 66 12.83 -2.22 -7.61
N GLY A 67 13.89 -2.92 -7.19
CA GLY A 67 15.02 -2.30 -6.50
C GLY A 67 15.73 -1.30 -7.39
N ARG A 68 15.95 -0.08 -6.89
CA ARG A 68 16.72 0.96 -7.58
C ARG A 68 18.01 1.25 -6.83
N TRP A 69 19.09 1.41 -7.56
CA TRP A 69 20.37 1.83 -7.00
C TRP A 69 20.41 3.33 -6.75
N TYR A 70 20.92 3.71 -5.59
CA TYR A 70 21.15 5.07 -5.17
C TYR A 70 22.60 5.24 -4.72
N SER A 71 23.19 6.39 -5.04
CA SER A 71 24.49 6.77 -4.49
C SER A 71 24.38 6.98 -2.97
N PRO A 72 25.52 7.06 -2.25
CA PRO A 72 25.52 7.40 -0.82
C PRO A 72 24.76 8.71 -0.52
N ASP A 73 24.79 9.67 -1.45
CA ASP A 73 24.09 10.95 -1.37
C ASP A 73 22.59 10.87 -1.69
N GLY A 74 22.09 9.70 -2.09
CA GLY A 74 20.67 9.47 -2.40
C GLY A 74 20.27 9.84 -3.83
N LEU A 75 21.23 10.03 -4.73
CA LEU A 75 20.97 10.24 -6.16
C LEU A 75 20.72 8.89 -6.83
N ALA A 76 19.65 8.80 -7.63
CA ALA A 76 19.36 7.59 -8.38
C ALA A 76 20.48 7.35 -9.41
N VAL A 77 21.07 6.16 -9.37
CA VAL A 77 22.08 5.72 -10.35
C VAL A 77 21.38 4.83 -11.36
N SER A 78 21.56 5.11 -12.66
CA SER A 78 21.06 4.28 -13.74
C SER A 78 21.96 3.06 -13.93
N ALA A 79 22.05 2.22 -12.91
CA ALA A 79 22.64 0.91 -13.03
C ALA A 79 21.54 -0.08 -13.38
N SER A 80 21.79 -0.91 -14.40
CA SER A 80 21.01 -2.14 -14.62
C SER A 80 20.99 -2.93 -13.32
N THR A 81 19.88 -3.59 -12.96
CA THR A 81 19.82 -4.40 -11.73
C THR A 81 20.96 -5.43 -11.66
N ASP A 82 21.43 -5.90 -12.82
CA ASP A 82 22.48 -6.90 -12.97
C ASP A 82 23.88 -6.33 -13.28
N ASP A 83 24.00 -5.02 -13.56
CA ASP A 83 25.28 -4.37 -13.86
C ASP A 83 25.67 -3.38 -12.76
N VAL A 84 26.45 -3.90 -11.81
CA VAL A 84 26.94 -3.16 -10.65
C VAL A 84 28.30 -2.47 -10.88
N ARG A 85 28.86 -2.53 -12.09
CA ARG A 85 30.23 -2.06 -12.37
C ARG A 85 30.38 -0.55 -12.24
N ASP A 86 29.32 0.18 -12.56
CA ASP A 86 29.29 1.65 -12.51
C ASP A 86 28.79 2.20 -11.16
N LEU A 87 28.60 1.33 -10.16
CA LEU A 87 28.17 1.75 -8.84
C LEU A 87 29.33 2.37 -8.07
N VAL A 88 29.07 3.54 -7.50
CA VAL A 88 29.94 4.16 -6.51
C VAL A 88 29.98 3.26 -5.27
N ASP A 89 31.11 3.22 -4.58
CA ASP A 89 31.21 2.50 -3.31
C ASP A 89 30.15 3.01 -2.31
N GLN A 90 29.65 2.12 -1.46
CA GLN A 90 28.53 2.38 -0.54
C GLN A 90 27.19 2.71 -1.22
N SER A 91 27.00 2.42 -2.51
CA SER A 91 25.69 2.55 -3.16
C SER A 91 24.66 1.61 -2.52
N VAL A 92 23.42 2.06 -2.42
CA VAL A 92 22.32 1.30 -1.80
C VAL A 92 21.28 0.94 -2.85
N ASN A 93 21.00 -0.34 -3.02
CA ASN A 93 19.81 -0.80 -3.72
C ASN A 93 18.63 -0.76 -2.75
N LEU A 94 17.60 0.00 -3.08
CA LEU A 94 16.39 0.12 -2.28
C LEU A 94 15.19 -0.43 -3.07
N ALA A 95 14.58 -1.47 -2.52
CA ALA A 95 13.24 -1.95 -2.89
C ALA A 95 12.28 -1.69 -1.74
N LEU A 96 11.01 -1.39 -2.05
CA LEU A 96 9.97 -1.15 -1.06
C LEU A 96 8.93 -2.26 -1.15
N VAL A 97 8.70 -2.93 -0.03
CA VAL A 97 7.62 -3.89 0.15
C VAL A 97 6.47 -3.17 0.83
N VAL A 98 5.31 -3.15 0.18
CA VAL A 98 4.09 -2.53 0.68
C VAL A 98 3.10 -3.64 0.96
N GLU A 99 2.59 -3.69 2.18
CA GLU A 99 1.65 -4.70 2.64
C GLU A 99 0.44 -4.04 3.28
N LEU A 100 -0.76 -4.56 2.98
CA LEU A 100 -1.98 -4.17 3.66
C LEU A 100 -2.27 -5.19 4.76
N LEU A 101 -2.04 -4.79 6.01
CA LEU A 101 -2.16 -5.63 7.18
C LEU A 101 -3.51 -5.38 7.87
N PRO A 102 -4.22 -6.42 8.31
CA PRO A 102 -5.41 -6.26 9.14
C PRO A 102 -5.01 -5.76 10.55
N ALA A 103 -5.76 -4.81 11.10
CA ALA A 103 -5.63 -4.29 12.47
C ALA A 103 -7.02 -4.09 13.06
N ASP A 104 -7.49 -5.10 13.79
CA ASP A 104 -8.85 -5.18 14.34
C ASP A 104 -9.90 -5.02 13.22
N ASP A 105 -10.79 -4.03 13.32
CA ASP A 105 -11.82 -3.72 12.31
C ASP A 105 -11.31 -2.86 11.14
N ASN A 106 -10.01 -2.55 11.13
CA ASN A 106 -9.40 -1.63 10.18
C ASN A 106 -8.22 -2.27 9.45
N TRP A 107 -7.74 -1.58 8.42
CA TRP A 107 -6.56 -1.93 7.66
C TRP A 107 -5.45 -0.90 7.86
N VAL A 108 -4.22 -1.38 7.84
CA VAL A 108 -3.00 -0.57 7.97
C VAL A 108 -2.09 -0.86 6.81
N VAL A 109 -1.55 0.19 6.22
CA VAL A 109 -0.51 0.06 5.21
C VAL A 109 0.85 0.04 5.89
N GLY A 110 1.54 -1.10 5.81
CA GLY A 110 2.94 -1.24 6.20
C GLY A 110 3.84 -1.06 4.98
N VAL A 111 4.84 -0.18 5.09
CA VAL A 111 5.90 -0.04 4.08
C VAL A 111 7.22 -0.45 4.71
N ARG A 112 7.82 -1.53 4.20
CA ARG A 112 9.09 -2.09 4.66
C ARG A 112 10.12 -1.99 3.53
N PRO A 113 11.25 -1.31 3.72
CA PRO A 113 12.31 -1.31 2.73
C PRO A 113 13.11 -2.62 2.82
N ILE A 114 13.50 -3.14 1.66
CA ILE A 114 14.55 -4.15 1.52
C ILE A 114 15.74 -3.43 0.91
N MET A 115 16.87 -3.44 1.62
CA MET A 115 18.06 -2.73 1.21
C MET A 115 19.24 -3.68 1.05
N MET A 116 20.03 -3.42 0.03
CA MET A 116 21.33 -4.05 -0.16
C MET A 116 22.37 -2.98 -0.41
N ARG A 117 23.54 -3.13 0.19
CA ARG A 117 24.66 -2.20 0.02
C ARG A 117 25.72 -2.81 -0.89
N PHE A 118 26.16 -2.03 -1.86
CA PHE A 118 27.32 -2.35 -2.66
C PHE A 118 28.57 -1.84 -1.95
N ASN A 119 29.51 -2.76 -1.68
CA ASN A 119 30.83 -2.45 -1.15
C ASN A 119 31.85 -2.80 -2.24
N LYS A 120 32.68 -1.83 -2.65
CA LYS A 120 33.70 -2.05 -3.67
C LYS A 120 34.68 -3.13 -3.20
N GLY A 121 34.88 -4.14 -4.04
CA GLY A 121 35.74 -5.29 -3.73
C GLY A 121 35.03 -6.46 -3.05
N GLN A 122 33.74 -6.33 -2.71
CA GLN A 122 32.91 -7.47 -2.31
C GLN A 122 32.04 -7.93 -3.49
N PRO A 123 32.05 -9.24 -3.83
CA PRO A 123 31.31 -9.75 -4.98
C PRO A 123 29.80 -9.82 -4.76
N LYS A 124 29.34 -9.77 -3.49
CA LYS A 124 27.92 -9.87 -3.13
C LYS A 124 27.50 -8.61 -2.36
N PRO A 125 26.40 -7.95 -2.75
CA PRO A 125 25.82 -6.89 -1.93
C PRO A 125 25.47 -7.38 -0.53
N GLU A 126 25.72 -6.54 0.47
CA GLU A 126 25.43 -6.84 1.87
C GLU A 126 24.00 -6.43 2.20
N PRO A 127 23.17 -7.30 2.80
CA PRO A 127 21.84 -6.91 3.24
C PRO A 127 21.94 -5.86 4.35
N LEU A 128 21.16 -4.79 4.23
CA LEU A 128 21.17 -3.68 5.19
C LEU A 128 19.84 -3.59 5.91
N ASP A 129 19.88 -3.67 7.24
CA ASP A 129 18.70 -3.46 8.10
C ASP A 129 18.45 -1.97 8.31
N VAL A 130 17.17 -1.57 8.32
CA VAL A 130 16.72 -0.19 8.57
C VAL A 130 17.19 0.38 9.89
N LYS A 131 17.34 -0.47 10.90
CA LYS A 131 17.76 -0.06 12.25
C LYS A 131 19.27 0.14 12.35
N ASN A 132 20.03 -0.18 11.30
CA ASN A 132 21.47 0.02 11.28
C ASN A 132 21.78 1.53 11.20
N PRO A 133 22.61 2.09 12.11
CA PRO A 133 22.99 3.51 12.07
C PRO A 133 23.75 3.93 10.80
N SER A 134 24.25 2.96 10.01
CA SER A 134 24.87 3.23 8.71
C SER A 134 23.87 3.49 7.57
N VAL A 135 22.56 3.36 7.80
CA VAL A 135 21.55 3.67 6.78
C VAL A 135 21.52 5.19 6.54
N PRO A 136 21.71 5.64 5.28
CA PRO A 136 21.61 7.06 4.99
C PRO A 136 20.22 7.63 5.32
N GLY A 137 20.18 8.81 5.94
CA GLY A 137 18.92 9.42 6.39
C GLY A 137 17.89 9.66 5.26
N TRP A 138 18.35 9.79 4.01
CA TRP A 138 17.46 9.96 2.85
C TRP A 138 16.56 8.73 2.59
N VAL A 139 16.97 7.54 3.03
CA VAL A 139 16.17 6.30 2.87
C VAL A 139 14.83 6.43 3.59
N HIS A 140 14.85 6.93 4.84
CA HIS A 140 13.63 7.20 5.59
C HIS A 140 12.74 8.21 4.87
N GLY A 141 13.33 9.23 4.26
CA GLY A 141 12.61 10.19 3.43
C GLY A 141 11.88 9.55 2.25
N LYS A 142 12.44 8.54 1.59
CA LYS A 142 11.77 7.81 0.48
C LYS A 142 10.60 6.97 0.96
N ILE A 143 10.75 6.31 2.10
CA ILE A 143 9.68 5.52 2.74
C ILE A 143 8.53 6.46 3.12
N ASP A 144 8.85 7.59 3.75
CA ASP A 144 7.90 8.59 4.19
C ASP A 144 7.15 9.24 3.01
N GLN A 145 7.86 9.51 1.91
CA GLN A 145 7.25 9.98 0.66
C GLN A 145 6.26 8.97 0.08
N LEU A 146 6.59 7.67 0.08
CA LEU A 146 5.68 6.63 -0.41
C LEU A 146 4.48 6.48 0.52
N GLN A 147 4.70 6.41 1.83
CA GLN A 147 3.64 6.31 2.83
C GLN A 147 2.65 7.48 2.69
N PHE A 148 3.16 8.70 2.55
CA PHE A 148 2.32 9.88 2.36
C PHE A 148 1.55 9.84 1.03
N ALA A 149 2.17 9.41 -0.07
CA ALA A 149 1.50 9.26 -1.35
C ALA A 149 0.36 8.22 -1.31
N ILE A 150 0.56 7.12 -0.59
CA ILE A 150 -0.48 6.12 -0.34
C ILE A 150 -1.61 6.72 0.50
N TYR A 151 -1.27 7.40 1.59
CA TYR A 151 -2.24 8.07 2.44
C TYR A 151 -3.08 9.11 1.66
N GLU A 152 -2.47 9.94 0.81
CA GLU A 152 -3.19 10.91 -0.01
C GLU A 152 -4.23 10.27 -0.95
N ARG A 153 -3.95 9.07 -1.45
CA ARG A 153 -4.91 8.28 -2.26
C ARG A 153 -5.94 7.57 -1.40
N MET A 154 -5.59 7.15 -0.19
CA MET A 154 -6.46 6.39 0.69
C MET A 154 -7.24 7.25 1.69
N LYS A 155 -7.02 8.57 1.75
CA LYS A 155 -7.66 9.47 2.71
C LYS A 155 -9.19 9.44 2.69
N GLN A 156 -9.80 9.03 1.58
CA GLN A 156 -11.25 8.84 1.47
C GLN A 156 -11.77 7.63 2.25
N TYR A 157 -10.90 6.66 2.51
CA TYR A 157 -11.16 5.46 3.30
C TYR A 157 -10.62 5.56 4.73
N GLU A 158 -9.99 6.69 5.09
CA GLU A 158 -9.44 6.90 6.43
C GLU A 158 -10.59 6.93 7.44
N VAL A 159 -10.52 6.06 8.44
CA VAL A 159 -11.40 6.16 9.60
C VAL A 159 -10.96 7.37 10.38
N LYS A 160 -11.69 8.47 10.21
CA LYS A 160 -11.54 9.67 11.02
C LYS A 160 -11.98 9.32 12.45
N GLY A 161 -11.06 8.75 13.22
CA GLY A 161 -11.23 8.57 14.65
C GLY A 161 -11.40 9.94 15.29
N VAL A 162 -12.66 10.33 15.51
CA VAL A 162 -13.03 11.32 16.51
C VAL A 162 -12.50 10.77 17.84
N GLY A 163 -11.90 11.61 18.68
CA GLY A 163 -11.72 11.30 20.10
C GLY A 163 -13.09 11.22 20.79
N GLY A 164 -13.89 10.20 20.45
CA GLY A 164 -15.26 10.04 20.90
C GLY A 164 -15.84 8.77 20.30
N ILE A 165 -15.91 7.73 21.14
CA ILE A 165 -16.90 6.64 21.16
C ILE A 165 -17.27 6.11 19.77
N ALA A 166 -16.79 4.89 19.46
CA ALA A 166 -17.29 4.09 18.35
C ALA A 166 -18.82 4.18 18.28
N PRO A 167 -19.45 4.39 17.10
CA PRO A 167 -20.88 4.21 17.00
C PRO A 167 -21.16 2.78 17.47
N GLY A 168 -21.82 2.67 18.62
CA GLY A 168 -22.24 1.38 19.15
C GLY A 168 -23.04 0.64 18.07
N PRO A 169 -23.07 -0.71 18.12
CA PRO A 169 -23.88 -1.48 17.20
C PRO A 169 -25.28 -0.89 17.16
N THR A 170 -25.75 -0.59 15.95
CA THR A 170 -27.14 -0.18 15.74
C THR A 170 -28.00 -1.28 16.37
N PRO A 171 -28.89 -0.96 17.33
CA PRO A 171 -29.74 -1.97 17.92
C PRO A 171 -30.49 -2.68 16.80
N PRO A 172 -30.60 -4.01 16.85
CA PRO A 172 -31.31 -4.76 15.81
C PRO A 172 -32.71 -4.18 15.64
N PRO A 173 -33.24 -4.12 14.40
CA PRO A 173 -34.60 -3.70 14.17
C PRO A 173 -35.52 -4.50 15.09
N GLY A 174 -36.25 -3.80 15.94
CA GLY A 174 -37.18 -4.41 16.88
C GLY A 174 -38.15 -5.35 16.13
N PRO A 175 -38.61 -6.43 16.77
CA PRO A 175 -39.50 -7.39 16.13
C PRO A 175 -40.71 -6.65 15.55
N ALA A 176 -40.95 -6.87 14.26
CA ALA A 176 -42.15 -6.42 13.60
C ALA A 176 -43.38 -6.97 14.36
N PRO A 177 -44.45 -6.17 14.54
CA PRO A 177 -45.69 -6.69 15.09
C PRO A 177 -46.17 -7.84 14.20
N MET A 178 -46.36 -9.00 14.83
CA MET A 178 -46.87 -10.21 14.18
C MET A 178 -48.26 -9.93 13.60
N PRO A 179 -48.52 -10.22 12.32
CA PRO A 179 -49.86 -10.42 11.82
C PRO A 179 -50.43 -11.73 12.34
N ASP A 180 -51.70 -11.64 12.68
CA ASP A 180 -52.56 -12.67 13.25
C ASP A 180 -52.65 -13.95 12.39
N GLU A 181 -53.06 -15.00 13.08
CA GLU A 181 -53.08 -16.41 12.74
C GLU A 181 -54.04 -16.73 11.57
N GLY A 182 -53.58 -17.48 10.58
CA GLY A 182 -54.37 -17.90 9.43
C GLY A 182 -53.94 -19.27 8.92
N ALA A 183 -54.69 -20.30 9.34
CA ALA A 183 -54.51 -21.71 9.03
C ALA A 183 -54.40 -22.04 7.53
N GLY A 184 -53.56 -23.02 7.19
CA GLY A 184 -53.51 -23.62 5.86
C GLY A 184 -52.55 -24.79 5.78
N ALA A 185 -53.09 -26.00 5.98
CA ALA A 185 -52.39 -27.27 5.81
C ALA A 185 -52.02 -27.53 4.33
N GLY A 186 -50.89 -28.22 4.10
CA GLY A 186 -50.55 -28.75 2.78
C GLY A 186 -49.16 -29.36 2.72
N SER A 187 -49.07 -30.67 2.94
CA SER A 187 -47.93 -31.54 2.71
C SER A 187 -47.40 -31.49 1.26
N ALA A 188 -46.08 -31.60 1.07
CA ALA A 188 -45.43 -32.63 0.21
C ALA A 188 -43.92 -32.38 0.05
N GLU A 189 -43.11 -33.33 0.52
CA GLU A 189 -41.80 -33.73 -0.06
C GLU A 189 -42.06 -34.47 -1.41
N PRO A 190 -41.06 -34.94 -2.21
CA PRO A 190 -39.62 -34.69 -2.33
C PRO A 190 -39.24 -34.28 -3.79
N SER A 191 -38.00 -33.93 -4.15
CA SER A 191 -37.02 -34.85 -4.76
C SER A 191 -35.74 -34.11 -5.17
N ASP A 192 -34.59 -34.68 -4.81
CA ASP A 192 -33.30 -34.60 -5.52
C ASP A 192 -33.46 -35.29 -6.90
N PRO A 193 -32.74 -34.90 -7.98
CA PRO A 193 -31.42 -35.51 -8.16
C PRO A 193 -30.38 -34.72 -9.01
N ALA A 194 -29.15 -35.24 -8.91
CA ALA A 194 -28.13 -35.40 -9.96
C ALA A 194 -27.05 -34.31 -10.12
N ALA A 195 -25.89 -34.65 -9.56
CA ALA A 195 -24.58 -34.17 -9.97
C ALA A 195 -24.23 -34.62 -11.41
N PRO A 196 -23.62 -33.75 -12.24
CA PRO A 196 -22.91 -34.17 -13.44
C PRO A 196 -21.44 -34.51 -13.14
N THR A 197 -21.00 -35.63 -13.70
CA THR A 197 -19.65 -36.19 -13.60
C THR A 197 -18.83 -35.87 -14.88
N MET A 198 -17.51 -35.68 -14.72
CA MET A 198 -16.39 -35.87 -15.69
C MET A 198 -16.12 -34.77 -16.76
N PRO A 199 -14.88 -34.62 -17.30
CA PRO A 199 -13.82 -35.64 -17.46
C PRO A 199 -12.35 -35.25 -17.14
N ALA A 200 -11.50 -36.29 -17.18
CA ALA A 200 -10.08 -36.36 -16.87
C ALA A 200 -9.13 -35.59 -17.83
N PRO A 201 -7.90 -35.25 -17.39
CA PRO A 201 -6.91 -34.55 -18.21
C PRO A 201 -6.14 -35.49 -19.17
N THR A 202 -6.07 -35.08 -20.43
CA THR A 202 -5.19 -35.65 -21.46
C THR A 202 -3.77 -35.05 -21.37
N THR A 203 -2.76 -35.91 -21.27
CA THR A 203 -1.33 -35.56 -21.36
C THR A 203 -0.86 -35.60 -22.84
N PRO A 204 -0.16 -34.58 -23.36
CA PRO A 204 0.51 -34.64 -24.66
C PRO A 204 2.01 -35.04 -24.55
N PRO A 205 2.64 -35.46 -25.67
CA PRO A 205 3.97 -36.10 -25.71
C PRO A 205 5.15 -35.18 -25.43
#